data_AF-A0A925VWB7-F1
#
_entry.id   AF-A0A925VWB7-F1
#
_cell.length_a   1.000
_cell.length_b   1.000
_cell.length_c   1.000
_cell.angle_alpha   90.00
_cell.angle_beta   90.00
_cell.angle_gamma   90.00
#
_symmetry.space_group_name_H-M   'P 1'
#
loop_
_entity.id
_entity.type
_entity.pdbx_description
1 polymer ?
#
loop_
_entity_poly.entity_id
_entity_poly.type
_entity_poly.pdbx_seq_one_letter_code
_entity_poly.pdbx_strand_id
1 'polypeptide(L)'
;MFSSAIFLRRAAARIGAALILAACGGKGDGSVVEPPPPSLVPTTLTAAPTEAQTVALGTVVDEIATVTLKDQNGAGMANVWIKWTPSSGTVVSDSSQTDGNGIAKSSIWTLGTVSGVQTITARTGALSVVALSANVTPGPMVGLVTASTNVSGVVGSTLSTPASVKAVDKYGNGVPGVFVQFAMWAGNGSITGNRQATNENGIATVGSWKLGPLSGQQTIRADDHMTGATTMVHAAAIPAAASQFVIVDGNSQTGQAGKRLCTSPVIAVRDEYGNGVAQIPVVFTPGAGSGIVTDASVVTAANGTAALGTWTLSGVDTQTLVVTSPAIPGVSLTLTATVVPAAAYSVCTRYLGSSGTPRQRQAVATAIERWQRVIAGHAGTTPLTENANRCFSGQPAINEVVEDLLLYVQIVPMDGPGTRVAEAGPCAVHLALGLTQMGVLRLDSADLDLLLGQGTLDPLVTHELGHVLGFGTYLWYTRNLLTGAGTDDPFFIGQSARAQFALLPNNYAGTPVPVENTGGFGTRDAHWRRTIFNNELMQGFTAPNMPMSRVTVGSLADLGYTVDLTKADAFSFTSAARLSTGSASEIVNDVFETDIWGSAKDGRRVLVRSAHKPVRRR
;
A
#
# COMPACT_ATOMS: atom_id res chain seq x y z
N MET A 1 46.08 11.35 13.34
CA MET A 1 46.07 12.79 13.68
C MET A 1 45.19 12.93 14.91
N PHE A 2 45.57 13.29 16.14
CA PHE A 2 46.73 13.86 16.84
C PHE A 2 47.09 12.87 17.98
N SER A 3 48.31 12.42 18.27
CA SER A 3 49.60 13.05 18.64
C SER A 3 49.56 13.95 19.88
N SER A 4 49.99 13.43 21.03
CA SER A 4 50.93 14.09 21.96
C SER A 4 51.42 13.12 23.04
N ALA A 5 52.73 12.91 23.05
CA ALA A 5 53.52 12.17 24.03
C ALA A 5 53.97 13.08 25.18
N ILE A 6 54.84 12.54 26.06
CA ILE A 6 55.76 13.23 27.01
C ILE A 6 55.21 13.28 28.47
N PHE A 7 55.90 12.96 29.60
CA PHE A 7 57.32 12.83 29.98
C PHE A 7 57.51 11.74 31.07
N LEU A 8 58.61 10.99 30.98
CA LEU A 8 59.21 10.19 32.05
C LEU A 8 60.05 11.10 32.96
N ARG A 9 59.95 10.99 34.30
CA ARG A 9 61.03 11.43 35.21
C ARG A 9 61.19 10.50 36.41
N ARG A 10 62.35 9.85 36.46
CA ARG A 10 62.96 9.21 37.64
C ARG A 10 63.50 10.31 38.56
N ALA A 11 63.34 10.14 39.88
CA ALA A 11 64.11 10.87 40.87
C ALA A 11 64.83 9.86 41.77
N ALA A 12 66.16 9.85 41.66
CA ALA A 12 67.06 9.20 42.60
C ALA A 12 67.54 10.26 43.59
N ALA A 13 67.57 9.92 44.88
CA ALA A 13 68.23 10.72 45.91
C ALA A 13 69.26 9.86 46.63
N ARG A 14 70.53 10.26 46.50
CA ARG A 14 71.68 9.80 47.31
C ARG A 14 72.12 10.98 48.18
N ILE A 15 72.28 10.74 49.48
CA ILE A 15 73.08 11.51 50.45
C ILE A 15 73.58 10.45 51.46
N GLY A 16 74.83 10.31 51.90
CA GLY A 16 76.03 11.11 51.77
C GLY A 16 76.69 11.33 53.15
N ALA A 17 77.80 10.61 53.41
CA ALA A 17 78.84 10.84 54.45
C ALA A 17 78.44 10.63 55.95
N ALA A 18 79.31 10.28 56.91
CA ALA A 18 80.76 10.36 56.99
C ALA A 18 81.35 9.31 57.97
N LEU A 19 82.56 8.81 57.65
CA LEU A 19 83.47 8.14 58.57
C LEU A 19 84.19 9.20 59.44
N ILE A 20 84.28 8.95 60.75
CA ILE A 20 85.32 9.53 61.63
C ILE A 20 85.93 8.37 62.44
N LEU A 21 87.25 8.29 62.44
CA LEU A 21 88.08 7.29 63.13
C LEU A 21 88.72 7.87 64.41
N ALA A 22 89.08 6.97 65.33
CA ALA A 22 89.94 7.09 66.53
C ALA A 22 89.25 7.68 67.79
N ALA A 23 89.41 7.16 69.02
CA ALA A 23 90.52 6.42 69.65
C ALA A 23 90.05 5.52 70.83
N CYS A 24 90.94 4.65 71.31
CA CYS A 24 90.77 3.63 72.36
C CYS A 24 90.39 4.13 73.77
N GLY A 25 89.70 3.28 74.55
CA GLY A 25 89.92 3.14 76.00
C GLY A 25 88.68 2.88 76.88
N GLY A 26 88.56 1.65 77.43
CA GLY A 26 88.11 1.45 78.81
C GLY A 26 86.68 0.94 79.09
N LYS A 27 86.58 -0.38 79.33
CA LYS A 27 85.72 -1.11 80.29
C LYS A 27 84.21 -0.73 80.42
N GLY A 28 83.38 -1.56 79.77
CA GLY A 28 82.34 -2.40 80.39
C GLY A 28 81.16 -1.77 81.13
N ASP A 29 79.98 -1.80 80.50
CA ASP A 29 78.83 -2.57 81.01
C ASP A 29 78.06 -3.18 79.82
N GLY A 30 77.41 -4.31 80.05
CA GLY A 30 76.66 -5.04 79.04
C GLY A 30 75.16 -4.84 79.22
N SER A 31 74.57 -3.96 78.41
CA SER A 31 73.15 -4.01 78.10
C SER A 31 72.97 -4.68 76.74
N VAL A 32 72.45 -5.91 76.73
CA VAL A 32 72.07 -6.64 75.52
C VAL A 32 70.88 -5.92 74.89
N VAL A 33 71.08 -5.28 73.74
CA VAL A 33 69.97 -4.88 72.85
C VAL A 33 69.53 -6.15 72.12
N GLU A 34 68.38 -6.69 72.51
CA GLU A 34 67.76 -7.82 71.84
C GLU A 34 67.43 -7.43 70.37
N PRO A 35 67.73 -8.26 69.36
CA PRO A 35 67.37 -7.94 67.98
C PRO A 35 65.84 -7.84 67.86
N PRO A 36 65.30 -6.90 67.07
CA PRO A 36 63.85 -6.78 66.92
C PRO A 36 63.28 -8.11 66.40
N PRO A 37 62.11 -8.55 66.92
CA PRO A 37 61.47 -9.77 66.45
C PRO A 37 61.28 -9.73 64.92
N PRO A 38 61.34 -10.89 64.23
CA PRO A 38 61.22 -10.93 62.78
C PRO A 38 59.91 -10.28 62.33
N SER A 39 59.99 -9.41 61.33
CA SER A 39 58.80 -8.75 60.78
C SER A 39 57.80 -9.80 60.30
N LEU A 40 56.59 -9.75 60.85
CA LEU A 40 55.47 -10.58 60.40
C LEU A 40 55.13 -10.22 58.95
N VAL A 41 55.01 -11.23 58.08
CA VAL A 41 54.68 -11.04 56.67
C VAL A 41 53.30 -11.64 56.37
N PRO A 42 52.42 -10.94 55.65
CA PRO A 42 51.13 -11.51 55.24
C PRO A 42 51.33 -12.69 54.28
N THR A 43 50.71 -13.84 54.56
CA THR A 43 50.85 -15.04 53.73
C THR A 43 49.55 -15.55 53.14
N THR A 44 48.44 -15.45 53.87
CA THR A 44 47.14 -16.01 53.42
C THR A 44 46.01 -15.03 53.67
N LEU A 45 45.17 -14.86 52.64
CA LEU A 45 43.93 -14.11 52.68
C LEU A 45 42.79 -15.08 52.32
N THR A 46 41.80 -15.22 53.18
CA THR A 46 40.63 -16.09 52.95
C THR A 46 39.35 -15.32 53.22
N ALA A 47 38.33 -15.48 52.36
CA ALA A 47 37.02 -14.85 52.54
C ALA A 47 36.00 -15.80 53.15
N ALA A 48 35.06 -15.22 53.89
CA ALA A 48 33.85 -15.87 54.39
C ALA A 48 32.66 -14.88 54.32
N PRO A 49 31.44 -15.35 54.01
CA PRO A 49 31.11 -16.70 53.55
C PRO A 49 31.65 -16.99 52.14
N THR A 50 31.87 -18.27 51.81
CA THR A 50 32.34 -18.72 50.47
C THR A 50 31.19 -18.96 49.49
N GLU A 51 29.95 -19.05 49.98
CA GLU A 51 28.76 -19.19 49.16
C GLU A 51 28.14 -17.83 48.84
N ALA A 52 27.61 -17.70 47.62
CA ALA A 52 26.97 -16.48 47.16
C ALA A 52 25.64 -16.26 47.88
N GLN A 53 25.43 -15.07 48.44
CA GLN A 53 24.14 -14.72 49.04
C GLN A 53 23.15 -14.29 47.97
N THR A 54 21.91 -14.79 48.05
CA THR A 54 20.82 -14.36 47.17
C THR A 54 20.11 -13.16 47.78
N VAL A 55 20.14 -12.02 47.09
CA VAL A 55 19.73 -10.72 47.62
C VAL A 55 18.84 -10.01 46.60
N ALA A 56 17.75 -9.37 47.05
CA ALA A 56 16.84 -8.66 46.15
C ALA A 56 17.45 -7.32 45.69
N LEU A 57 17.15 -6.92 44.45
CA LEU A 57 17.62 -5.66 43.86
C LEU A 57 17.35 -4.44 44.77
N GLY A 58 18.40 -3.70 45.12
CA GLY A 58 18.29 -2.48 45.97
C GLY A 58 18.25 -2.73 47.48
N THR A 59 18.44 -3.98 47.93
CA THR A 59 18.66 -4.27 49.36
C THR A 59 20.16 -4.22 49.69
N VAL A 60 20.47 -3.78 50.91
CA VAL A 60 21.84 -3.76 51.44
C VAL A 60 22.22 -5.19 51.83
N VAL A 61 23.40 -5.65 51.40
CA VAL A 61 23.97 -6.89 51.92
C VAL A 61 24.48 -6.60 53.33
N ASP A 62 23.63 -6.83 54.34
CA ASP A 62 23.96 -6.60 55.76
C ASP A 62 24.94 -7.64 56.33
N GLU A 63 25.16 -8.76 55.64
CA GLU A 63 26.26 -9.67 55.96
C GLU A 63 27.57 -9.19 55.31
N ILE A 64 28.29 -8.44 56.14
CA ILE A 64 29.64 -7.95 55.95
C ILE A 64 30.54 -9.01 55.29
N ALA A 65 31.12 -8.70 54.12
CA ALA A 65 32.17 -9.52 53.54
C ALA A 65 33.36 -9.52 54.51
N THR A 66 33.64 -10.69 55.09
CA THR A 66 34.77 -10.88 56.02
C THR A 66 35.92 -11.53 55.31
N VAL A 67 37.11 -10.97 55.48
CA VAL A 67 38.36 -11.66 55.14
C VAL A 67 39.22 -11.82 56.39
N THR A 68 39.93 -12.94 56.45
CA THR A 68 40.93 -13.22 57.49
C THR A 68 42.31 -13.22 56.85
N LEU A 69 43.21 -12.41 57.40
CA LEU A 69 44.62 -12.29 57.01
C LEU A 69 45.49 -12.95 58.07
N LYS A 70 46.30 -13.94 57.65
CA LYS A 70 47.26 -14.60 58.55
C LYS A 70 48.71 -14.38 58.12
N ASP A 71 49.60 -14.40 59.10
CA ASP A 71 51.05 -14.33 58.92
C ASP A 71 51.67 -15.70 58.58
N GLN A 72 52.99 -15.77 58.47
CA GLN A 72 53.74 -17.00 58.20
C GLN A 72 53.61 -18.08 59.29
N ASN A 73 53.13 -17.74 60.47
CA ASN A 73 52.94 -18.64 61.60
C ASN A 73 51.47 -19.06 61.78
N GLY A 74 50.57 -18.59 60.90
CA GLY A 74 49.14 -18.85 60.97
C GLY A 74 48.37 -17.98 61.97
N ALA A 75 49.01 -16.97 62.56
CA ALA A 75 48.39 -16.01 63.47
C ALA A 75 47.75 -14.84 62.69
N GLY A 76 46.69 -14.26 63.24
CA GLY A 76 46.01 -13.11 62.63
C GLY A 76 46.88 -11.85 62.63
N MET A 77 46.91 -11.11 61.52
CA MET A 77 47.69 -9.87 61.40
C MET A 77 46.81 -8.63 61.58
N ALA A 78 47.05 -7.84 62.63
CA ALA A 78 46.32 -6.60 62.88
C ALA A 78 46.84 -5.38 62.10
N ASN A 79 45.98 -4.38 61.92
CA ASN A 79 46.26 -3.06 61.34
C ASN A 79 46.73 -3.07 59.86
N VAL A 80 46.44 -4.15 59.12
CA VAL A 80 46.75 -4.26 57.69
C VAL A 80 45.55 -3.79 56.86
N TRP A 81 45.79 -2.90 55.90
CA TRP A 81 44.76 -2.42 54.99
C TRP A 81 44.35 -3.49 53.96
N ILE A 82 43.05 -3.75 53.88
CA ILE A 82 42.39 -4.50 52.82
C ILE A 82 41.66 -3.51 51.91
N LYS A 83 41.89 -3.59 50.60
CA LYS A 83 41.15 -2.83 49.58
C LYS A 83 39.98 -3.66 49.08
N TRP A 84 38.80 -3.05 49.05
CA TRP A 84 37.56 -3.61 48.53
C TRP A 84 37.24 -3.00 47.16
N THR A 85 36.97 -3.82 46.16
CA THR A 85 36.61 -3.34 44.81
C THR A 85 35.40 -4.13 44.29
N PRO A 86 34.21 -3.52 44.20
CA PRO A 86 33.03 -4.17 43.64
C PRO A 86 33.08 -4.20 42.11
N SER A 87 32.49 -5.23 41.50
CA SER A 87 32.29 -5.31 40.04
C SER A 87 31.12 -4.44 39.57
N SER A 88 30.18 -4.15 40.47
CA SER A 88 29.01 -3.29 40.25
C SER A 88 28.50 -2.73 41.58
N GLY A 89 27.82 -1.59 41.53
CA GLY A 89 27.33 -0.88 42.72
C GLY A 89 28.41 -0.03 43.40
N THR A 90 28.25 0.24 44.70
CA THR A 90 29.17 1.08 45.47
C THR A 90 29.47 0.48 46.83
N VAL A 91 30.63 0.80 47.39
CA VAL A 91 31.01 0.46 48.76
C VAL A 91 31.29 1.77 49.51
N VAL A 92 30.68 1.95 50.69
CA VAL A 92 30.75 3.21 51.45
C VAL A 92 32.18 3.57 51.87
N SER A 93 33.01 2.56 52.08
CA SER A 93 34.45 2.68 52.36
C SER A 93 35.18 1.53 51.68
N ASP A 94 35.99 1.88 50.69
CA ASP A 94 36.68 0.93 49.81
C ASP A 94 37.95 0.33 50.42
N SER A 95 38.19 0.58 51.71
CA SER A 95 39.26 -0.04 52.47
C SER A 95 38.92 -0.17 53.95
N SER A 96 39.46 -1.20 54.61
CA SER A 96 39.36 -1.39 56.05
C SER A 96 40.62 -2.07 56.60
N GLN A 97 40.93 -1.83 57.88
CA GLN A 97 42.04 -2.48 58.56
C GLN A 97 41.59 -3.80 59.22
N THR A 98 42.51 -4.76 59.28
CA THR A 98 42.34 -5.99 60.04
C THR A 98 42.41 -5.72 61.55
N ASP A 99 41.58 -6.41 62.34
CA ASP A 99 41.57 -6.35 63.80
C ASP A 99 42.67 -7.21 64.45
N GLY A 100 42.66 -7.31 65.78
CA GLY A 100 43.61 -8.12 66.56
C GLY A 100 43.63 -9.62 66.21
N ASN A 101 42.59 -10.13 65.54
CA ASN A 101 42.48 -11.51 65.07
C ASN A 101 42.77 -11.64 63.57
N GLY A 102 43.22 -10.57 62.90
CA GLY A 102 43.47 -10.56 61.47
C GLY A 102 42.20 -10.44 60.61
N ILE A 103 41.06 -10.10 61.19
CA ILE A 103 39.78 -10.04 60.46
C ILE A 103 39.55 -8.62 59.96
N ALA A 104 39.32 -8.46 58.66
CA ALA A 104 38.84 -7.22 58.07
C ALA A 104 37.43 -7.42 57.51
N LYS A 105 36.62 -6.39 57.69
CA LYS A 105 35.20 -6.34 57.33
C LYS A 105 35.01 -5.31 56.23
N SER A 106 34.30 -5.62 55.15
CA SER A 106 33.88 -4.59 54.21
C SER A 106 32.91 -3.63 54.91
N SER A 107 32.87 -2.39 54.46
CA SER A 107 31.75 -1.51 54.79
C SER A 107 30.50 -1.93 54.01
N ILE A 108 29.41 -1.17 54.13
CA ILE A 108 28.16 -1.40 53.39
C ILE A 108 28.46 -1.50 51.89
N TRP A 109 28.19 -2.67 51.30
CA TRP A 109 28.19 -2.89 49.85
C TRP A 109 26.75 -2.77 49.34
N THR A 110 26.50 -1.69 48.59
CA THR A 110 25.24 -1.49 47.89
C THR A 110 25.36 -2.06 46.49
N LEU A 111 24.58 -3.11 46.20
CA LEU A 111 24.54 -3.78 44.90
C LEU A 111 24.04 -2.84 43.79
N GLY A 112 24.56 -3.02 42.57
CA GLY A 112 24.13 -2.28 41.39
C GLY A 112 22.74 -2.70 40.87
N THR A 113 22.22 -1.99 39.86
CA THR A 113 20.86 -2.19 39.31
C THR A 113 20.73 -3.33 38.31
N VAL A 114 21.78 -4.13 38.10
CA VAL A 114 21.79 -5.26 37.16
C VAL A 114 21.59 -6.57 37.92
N SER A 115 20.57 -7.36 37.56
CA SER A 115 20.36 -8.69 38.15
C SER A 115 21.43 -9.69 37.72
N GLY A 116 21.68 -10.71 38.52
CA GLY A 116 22.70 -11.74 38.29
C GLY A 116 23.83 -11.69 39.31
N VAL A 117 24.92 -12.41 39.03
CA VAL A 117 26.07 -12.49 39.94
C VAL A 117 26.83 -11.15 39.92
N GLN A 118 26.90 -10.48 41.05
CA GLN A 118 27.81 -9.37 41.30
C GLN A 118 28.90 -9.82 42.28
N THR A 119 30.08 -9.22 42.21
CA THR A 119 31.22 -9.62 43.04
C THR A 119 31.85 -8.43 43.73
N ILE A 120 32.43 -8.68 44.91
CA ILE A 120 33.33 -7.74 45.58
C ILE A 120 34.66 -8.43 45.84
N THR A 121 35.74 -7.79 45.46
CA THR A 121 37.09 -8.33 45.58
C THR A 121 37.83 -7.68 46.75
N ALA A 122 38.59 -8.48 47.49
CA ALA A 122 39.43 -8.08 48.59
C ALA A 122 40.90 -8.29 48.23
N ARG A 123 41.72 -7.25 48.42
CA ARG A 123 43.15 -7.29 48.10
C ARG A 123 44.00 -6.67 49.19
N THR A 124 45.13 -7.29 49.48
CA THR A 124 46.20 -6.68 50.29
C THR A 124 47.58 -7.07 49.76
N GLY A 125 48.48 -6.09 49.65
CA GLY A 125 49.84 -6.29 49.15
C GLY A 125 49.91 -7.05 47.81
N ALA A 126 50.79 -8.07 47.79
CA ALA A 126 51.03 -8.97 46.65
C ALA A 126 50.30 -10.32 46.75
N LEU A 127 49.42 -10.50 47.74
CA LEU A 127 48.64 -11.73 47.88
C LEU A 127 47.59 -11.85 46.78
N SER A 128 47.18 -13.10 46.49
CA SER A 128 46.09 -13.40 45.57
C SER A 128 44.80 -12.69 46.01
N VAL A 129 44.09 -12.13 45.03
CA VAL A 129 42.80 -11.47 45.26
C VAL A 129 41.76 -12.53 45.61
N VAL A 130 40.97 -12.26 46.63
CA VAL A 130 39.82 -13.11 46.99
C VAL A 130 38.54 -12.39 46.58
N ALA A 131 37.57 -13.12 46.03
CA ALA A 131 36.28 -12.59 45.62
C ALA A 131 35.15 -13.20 46.45
N LEU A 132 34.18 -12.37 46.80
CA LEU A 132 32.88 -12.80 47.28
C LEU A 132 31.83 -12.44 46.22
N SER A 133 30.75 -13.21 46.16
CA SER A 133 29.66 -13.01 45.20
C SER A 133 28.32 -12.82 45.90
N ALA A 134 27.45 -12.04 45.26
CA ALA A 134 26.04 -11.91 45.60
C ALA A 134 25.21 -12.17 44.33
N ASN A 135 24.18 -13.00 44.47
CA ASN A 135 23.21 -13.28 43.41
C ASN A 135 22.06 -12.27 43.53
N VAL A 136 22.07 -11.26 42.67
CA VAL A 136 21.06 -10.20 42.68
C VAL A 136 19.84 -10.67 41.91
N THR A 137 18.71 -10.86 42.58
CA THR A 137 17.45 -11.20 41.90
C THR A 137 16.81 -9.95 41.30
N PRO A 138 16.17 -10.05 40.12
CA PRO A 138 15.47 -8.93 39.49
C PRO A 138 14.29 -8.45 40.35
N GLY A 139 13.90 -7.19 40.18
CA GLY A 139 12.72 -6.64 40.85
C GLY A 139 11.40 -7.23 40.34
N PRO A 140 10.26 -6.80 40.90
CA PRO A 140 8.95 -7.19 40.38
C PRO A 140 8.81 -6.77 38.91
N MET A 141 8.18 -7.62 38.12
CA MET A 141 7.88 -7.33 36.73
C MET A 141 7.01 -6.08 36.61
N VAL A 142 7.32 -5.24 35.62
CA VAL A 142 6.53 -4.04 35.27
C VAL A 142 6.01 -4.07 33.84
N GLY A 143 6.53 -4.94 32.98
CA GLY A 143 6.08 -5.01 31.58
C GLY A 143 6.64 -6.18 30.79
N LEU A 144 6.07 -6.37 29.59
CA LEU A 144 6.56 -7.28 28.57
C LEU A 144 7.12 -6.46 27.41
N VAL A 145 8.23 -6.92 26.84
CA VAL A 145 8.81 -6.36 25.61
C VAL A 145 9.12 -7.48 24.62
N THR A 146 9.05 -7.21 23.33
CA THR A 146 9.41 -8.20 22.30
C THR A 146 10.89 -8.51 22.34
N ALA A 147 11.26 -9.79 22.38
CA ALA A 147 12.65 -10.26 22.48
C ALA A 147 13.19 -10.79 21.15
N SER A 148 12.33 -11.41 20.32
CA SER A 148 12.70 -11.84 18.98
C SER A 148 12.75 -10.65 18.00
N THR A 149 13.76 -10.60 17.13
CA THR A 149 13.87 -9.61 16.04
C THR A 149 13.87 -10.29 14.68
N ASN A 150 13.49 -9.57 13.63
CA ASN A 150 13.51 -10.06 12.23
C ASN A 150 12.76 -11.38 12.01
N VAL A 151 11.64 -11.57 12.72
CA VAL A 151 10.79 -12.75 12.55
C VAL A 151 10.13 -12.69 11.17
N SER A 152 10.51 -13.59 10.27
CA SER A 152 9.96 -13.67 8.92
C SER A 152 9.95 -15.11 8.43
N GLY A 153 9.05 -15.40 7.49
CA GLY A 153 8.92 -16.72 6.91
C GLY A 153 7.93 -16.74 5.76
N VAL A 154 7.91 -17.84 5.02
CA VAL A 154 6.94 -18.05 3.93
C VAL A 154 5.56 -18.34 4.52
N VAL A 155 4.51 -17.76 3.92
CA VAL A 155 3.11 -18.08 4.28
C VAL A 155 2.87 -19.59 4.35
N GLY A 156 2.05 -20.03 5.31
CA GLY A 156 1.77 -21.45 5.52
C GLY A 156 2.91 -22.26 6.15
N SER A 157 4.11 -21.70 6.34
CA SER A 157 5.24 -22.39 6.96
C SER A 157 5.44 -22.02 8.44
N THR A 158 6.12 -22.89 9.19
CA THR A 158 6.53 -22.61 10.57
C THR A 158 7.77 -21.75 10.57
N LEU A 159 7.76 -20.66 11.35
CA LEU A 159 8.90 -19.77 11.51
C LEU A 159 10.12 -20.51 12.04
N SER A 160 11.27 -20.30 11.39
CA SER A 160 12.56 -20.85 11.83
C SER A 160 13.13 -20.10 13.03
N THR A 161 12.83 -18.81 13.15
CA THR A 161 13.15 -17.99 14.33
C THR A 161 11.95 -18.02 15.28
N PRO A 162 12.08 -18.63 16.47
CA PRO A 162 10.98 -18.66 17.44
C PRO A 162 10.62 -17.25 17.92
N ALA A 163 9.33 -16.95 17.97
CA ALA A 163 8.84 -15.70 18.52
C ALA A 163 8.93 -15.71 20.05
N SER A 164 9.42 -14.61 20.62
CA SER A 164 9.67 -14.52 22.06
C SER A 164 9.47 -13.11 22.61
N VAL A 165 9.15 -13.05 23.90
CA VAL A 165 9.03 -11.82 24.69
C VAL A 165 9.89 -11.93 25.94
N LYS A 166 10.26 -10.77 26.49
CA LYS A 166 11.01 -10.65 27.74
C LYS A 166 10.15 -9.94 28.78
N ALA A 167 9.97 -10.58 29.95
CA ALA A 167 9.44 -9.90 31.12
C ALA A 167 10.53 -9.06 31.76
N VAL A 168 10.24 -7.78 31.99
CA VAL A 168 11.22 -6.82 32.50
C VAL A 168 10.76 -6.18 33.81
N ASP A 169 11.72 -5.92 34.70
CA ASP A 169 11.53 -5.05 35.86
C ASP A 169 11.72 -3.56 35.49
N LYS A 170 11.55 -2.67 36.47
CA LYS A 170 11.69 -1.21 36.26
C LYS A 170 13.07 -0.74 35.80
N TYR A 171 14.08 -1.61 35.83
CA TYR A 171 15.45 -1.33 35.38
C TYR A 171 15.81 -2.08 34.09
N GLY A 172 14.88 -2.84 33.49
CA GLY A 172 15.10 -3.62 32.27
C GLY A 172 15.69 -5.01 32.49
N ASN A 173 15.83 -5.46 33.75
CA ASN A 173 16.32 -6.80 34.06
C ASN A 173 15.26 -7.86 33.71
N GLY A 174 15.71 -9.02 33.26
CA GLY A 174 14.80 -10.13 32.95
C GLY A 174 14.23 -10.77 34.20
N VAL A 175 12.92 -10.94 34.29
CA VAL A 175 12.25 -11.56 35.45
C VAL A 175 11.93 -13.03 35.14
N PRO A 176 12.58 -14.02 35.80
CA PRO A 176 12.34 -15.44 35.57
C PRO A 176 11.04 -15.94 36.22
N GLY A 177 10.47 -17.03 35.69
CA GLY A 177 9.29 -17.71 36.25
C GLY A 177 7.94 -17.04 36.00
N VAL A 178 7.89 -15.95 35.23
CA VAL A 178 6.64 -15.29 34.82
C VAL A 178 5.93 -16.13 33.76
N PHE A 179 4.66 -16.45 33.97
CA PHE A 179 3.85 -17.15 32.96
C PHE A 179 3.29 -16.17 31.93
N VAL A 180 3.73 -16.31 30.68
CA VAL A 180 3.23 -15.55 29.53
C VAL A 180 2.27 -16.42 28.73
N GLN A 181 1.08 -15.88 28.47
CA GLN A 181 0.07 -16.45 27.59
C GLN A 181 0.20 -15.82 26.20
N PHE A 182 0.34 -16.64 25.16
CA PHE A 182 0.35 -16.23 23.76
C PHE A 182 -0.98 -16.53 23.09
N ALA A 183 -1.39 -15.68 22.16
CA ALA A 183 -2.56 -15.88 21.33
C ALA A 183 -2.34 -15.31 19.93
N MET A 184 -2.95 -15.94 18.91
CA MET A 184 -3.01 -15.35 17.57
C MET A 184 -3.85 -14.07 17.61
N TRP A 185 -3.32 -12.97 17.08
CA TRP A 185 -4.03 -11.70 16.97
C TRP A 185 -4.44 -11.39 15.53
N ALA A 186 -3.52 -11.57 14.57
CA ALA A 186 -3.77 -11.35 13.15
C ALA A 186 -2.95 -12.32 12.29
N GLY A 187 -3.50 -12.69 11.12
CA GLY A 187 -2.80 -13.50 10.13
C GLY A 187 -3.30 -14.94 9.96
N ASN A 188 -4.25 -15.40 10.77
CA ASN A 188 -4.88 -16.73 10.65
C ASN A 188 -3.90 -17.91 10.62
N GLY A 189 -2.74 -17.75 11.27
CA GLY A 189 -1.78 -18.81 11.55
C GLY A 189 -2.16 -19.66 12.76
N SER A 190 -1.21 -20.46 13.25
CA SER A 190 -1.36 -21.25 14.48
C SER A 190 -0.10 -21.20 15.34
N ILE A 191 -0.29 -21.34 16.65
CA ILE A 191 0.80 -21.46 17.61
C ILE A 191 0.69 -22.74 18.43
N THR A 192 1.83 -23.29 18.84
CA THR A 192 1.91 -24.34 19.85
C THR A 192 2.60 -23.83 21.10
N GLY A 193 2.34 -24.45 22.26
CA GLY A 193 2.92 -23.99 23.53
C GLY A 193 2.49 -22.57 23.87
N ASN A 194 1.18 -22.29 23.84
CA ASN A 194 0.60 -20.97 24.05
C ASN A 194 0.74 -20.44 25.48
N ARG A 195 1.30 -21.20 26.42
CA ARG A 195 1.60 -20.75 27.79
C ARG A 195 3.01 -21.17 28.16
N GLN A 196 3.87 -20.19 28.45
CA GLN A 196 5.30 -20.42 28.69
C GLN A 196 5.77 -19.64 29.92
N ALA A 197 6.64 -20.24 30.72
CA ALA A 197 7.33 -19.53 31.79
C ALA A 197 8.58 -18.84 31.24
N THR A 198 8.90 -17.65 31.73
CA THR A 198 10.17 -16.99 31.40
C THR A 198 11.35 -17.74 32.00
N ASN A 199 12.42 -17.92 31.22
CA ASN A 199 13.67 -18.53 31.67
C ASN A 199 14.50 -17.60 32.58
N GLU A 200 15.70 -18.01 32.96
CA GLU A 200 16.62 -17.22 33.82
C GLU A 200 16.94 -15.81 33.30
N ASN A 201 16.86 -15.60 31.99
CA ASN A 201 17.06 -14.30 31.34
C ASN A 201 15.76 -13.48 31.21
N GLY A 202 14.65 -13.97 31.76
CA GLY A 202 13.33 -13.37 31.66
C GLY A 202 12.64 -13.58 30.31
N ILE A 203 13.09 -14.51 29.48
CA ILE A 203 12.56 -14.72 28.11
C ILE A 203 11.56 -15.88 28.10
N ALA A 204 10.37 -15.63 27.55
CA ALA A 204 9.37 -16.64 27.21
C ALA A 204 9.28 -16.77 25.68
N THR A 205 9.41 -17.99 25.17
CA THR A 205 9.44 -18.29 23.73
C THR A 205 8.28 -19.21 23.38
N VAL A 206 7.44 -18.82 22.41
CA VAL A 206 6.32 -19.68 21.95
C VAL A 206 6.86 -20.99 21.38
N GLY A 207 6.14 -22.10 21.57
CA GLY A 207 6.62 -23.42 21.15
C GLY A 207 6.88 -23.50 19.65
N SER A 208 5.91 -23.07 18.85
CA SER A 208 6.09 -22.82 17.42
C SER A 208 5.03 -21.85 16.92
N TRP A 209 5.31 -21.16 15.82
CA TRP A 209 4.35 -20.31 15.13
C TRP A 209 4.36 -20.62 13.63
N LYS A 210 3.25 -21.18 13.15
CA LYS A 210 2.95 -21.38 11.73
C LYS A 210 2.22 -20.16 11.19
N LEU A 211 2.77 -19.53 10.16
CA LEU A 211 2.14 -18.40 9.49
C LEU A 211 0.88 -18.86 8.74
N GLY A 212 -0.14 -18.02 8.70
CA GLY A 212 -1.32 -18.26 7.87
C GLY A 212 -1.08 -17.97 6.39
N PRO A 213 -2.12 -18.09 5.54
CA PRO A 213 -1.99 -18.07 4.08
C PRO A 213 -1.80 -16.67 3.49
N LEU A 214 -2.08 -15.60 4.24
CA LEU A 214 -1.95 -14.23 3.73
C LEU A 214 -0.55 -13.67 3.98
N SER A 215 0.07 -13.18 2.92
CA SER A 215 1.33 -12.44 2.98
C SER A 215 1.14 -11.06 3.63
N GLY A 216 2.21 -10.49 4.16
CA GLY A 216 2.20 -9.25 4.94
C GLY A 216 2.45 -9.50 6.42
N GLN A 217 2.14 -8.51 7.27
CA GLN A 217 2.40 -8.61 8.70
C GLN A 217 1.38 -9.52 9.39
N GLN A 218 1.86 -10.53 10.12
CA GLN A 218 1.07 -11.35 11.02
C GLN A 218 1.51 -11.09 12.46
N THR A 219 0.60 -11.27 13.42
CA THR A 219 0.84 -10.84 14.81
C THR A 219 0.32 -11.88 15.80
N ILE A 220 1.15 -12.17 16.80
CA ILE A 220 0.72 -12.81 18.05
C ILE A 220 0.75 -11.79 19.18
N ARG A 221 -0.19 -11.93 20.10
CA ARG A 221 -0.25 -11.16 21.35
C ARG A 221 0.33 -12.01 22.47
N ALA A 222 1.09 -11.38 23.35
CA ALA A 222 1.62 -11.98 24.56
C ALA A 222 1.09 -11.21 25.77
N ASP A 223 0.54 -11.92 26.75
CA ASP A 223 -0.13 -11.36 27.92
C ASP A 223 0.37 -12.03 29.20
N ASP A 224 0.56 -11.23 30.24
CA ASP A 224 0.60 -11.72 31.62
C ASP A 224 -0.71 -11.34 32.31
N HIS A 225 -1.48 -12.35 32.73
CA HIS A 225 -2.77 -12.15 33.38
C HIS A 225 -2.66 -11.67 34.82
N MET A 226 -1.49 -11.76 35.45
CA MET A 226 -1.28 -11.32 36.83
C MET A 226 -1.09 -9.80 36.92
N THR A 227 -0.25 -9.23 36.06
CA THR A 227 0.01 -7.78 36.00
C THR A 227 -0.87 -7.05 34.99
N GLY A 228 -1.48 -7.77 34.03
CA GLY A 228 -2.18 -7.18 32.89
C GLY A 228 -1.24 -6.65 31.80
N ALA A 229 0.07 -6.88 31.91
CA ALA A 229 1.04 -6.46 30.90
C ALA A 229 0.82 -7.19 29.58
N THR A 230 0.93 -6.46 28.47
CA THR A 230 0.73 -7.00 27.12
C THR A 230 1.76 -6.47 26.14
N THR A 231 2.13 -7.27 25.16
CA THR A 231 2.95 -6.85 24.01
C THR A 231 2.57 -7.63 22.75
N MET A 232 2.94 -7.10 21.59
CA MET A 232 2.72 -7.73 20.29
C MET A 232 4.05 -8.19 19.69
N VAL A 233 4.07 -9.40 19.15
CA VAL A 233 5.17 -9.90 18.34
C VAL A 233 4.71 -10.00 16.90
N HIS A 234 5.41 -9.31 16.01
CA HIS A 234 5.10 -9.26 14.59
C HIS A 234 6.02 -10.19 13.81
N ALA A 235 5.47 -10.85 12.80
CA ALA A 235 6.21 -11.62 11.81
C ALA A 235 5.87 -11.12 10.40
N ALA A 236 6.89 -11.00 9.54
CA ALA A 236 6.69 -10.73 8.13
C ALA A 236 6.43 -12.05 7.39
N ALA A 237 5.19 -12.26 6.94
CA ALA A 237 4.83 -13.37 6.08
C ALA A 237 5.11 -13.01 4.62
N ILE A 238 6.06 -13.71 4.02
CA ILE A 238 6.49 -13.56 2.63
C ILE A 238 5.61 -14.50 1.77
N PRO A 239 5.14 -14.08 0.59
CA PRO A 239 4.44 -14.97 -0.35
C PRO A 239 5.20 -16.29 -0.58
N ALA A 240 4.45 -17.35 -0.86
CA ALA A 240 5.04 -18.62 -1.30
C ALA A 240 5.61 -18.50 -2.73
N ALA A 241 6.20 -19.60 -3.21
CA ALA A 241 6.74 -19.63 -4.56
C ALA A 241 5.64 -19.28 -5.58
N ALA A 242 6.02 -18.46 -6.57
CA ALA A 242 5.12 -18.10 -7.66
C ALA A 242 4.67 -19.37 -8.39
N SER A 243 3.36 -19.48 -8.64
CA SER A 243 2.76 -20.68 -9.22
C SER A 243 1.81 -20.38 -10.38
N GLN A 244 1.33 -19.13 -10.50
CA GLN A 244 0.31 -18.78 -11.49
C GLN A 244 0.40 -17.34 -11.96
N PHE A 245 -0.12 -17.10 -13.16
CA PHE A 245 -0.41 -15.77 -13.69
C PHE A 245 -1.91 -15.49 -13.62
N VAL A 246 -2.26 -14.23 -13.34
CA VAL A 246 -3.65 -13.75 -13.37
C VAL A 246 -3.69 -12.48 -14.21
N ILE A 247 -4.66 -12.37 -15.12
CA ILE A 247 -4.92 -11.14 -15.87
C ILE A 247 -5.45 -10.10 -14.90
N VAL A 248 -4.82 -8.93 -14.86
CA VAL A 248 -5.29 -7.77 -14.08
C VAL A 248 -6.04 -6.81 -14.99
N ASP A 249 -5.49 -6.50 -16.17
CA ASP A 249 -6.11 -5.57 -17.12
C ASP A 249 -5.60 -5.77 -18.56
N GLY A 250 -6.27 -5.16 -19.53
CA GLY A 250 -5.83 -5.08 -20.93
C GLY A 250 -6.00 -6.35 -21.75
N ASN A 251 -6.85 -7.29 -21.32
CA ASN A 251 -7.19 -8.47 -22.12
C ASN A 251 -8.45 -8.24 -22.98
N SER A 252 -8.55 -8.97 -24.09
CA SER A 252 -9.71 -8.97 -25.00
C SER A 252 -10.08 -7.58 -25.50
N GLN A 253 -9.04 -6.78 -25.80
CA GLN A 253 -9.21 -5.43 -26.32
C GLN A 253 -9.50 -5.45 -27.82
N THR A 254 -10.08 -4.36 -28.33
CA THR A 254 -10.16 -4.08 -29.75
C THR A 254 -9.25 -2.92 -30.11
N GLY A 255 -8.73 -2.90 -31.33
CA GLY A 255 -7.87 -1.82 -31.81
C GLY A 255 -7.68 -1.86 -33.32
N GLN A 256 -7.16 -0.77 -33.89
CA GLN A 256 -6.86 -0.72 -35.32
C GLN A 256 -5.45 -1.26 -35.61
N ALA A 257 -5.27 -1.83 -36.80
CA ALA A 257 -3.96 -2.25 -37.28
C ALA A 257 -2.97 -1.09 -37.31
N GLY A 258 -1.74 -1.31 -36.83
CA GLY A 258 -0.68 -0.31 -36.77
C GLY A 258 -0.83 0.72 -35.64
N LYS A 259 -1.88 0.63 -34.81
CA LYS A 259 -2.10 1.51 -33.66
C LYS A 259 -1.83 0.76 -32.35
N ARG A 260 -1.42 1.51 -31.32
CA ARG A 260 -1.28 0.98 -29.96
C ARG A 260 -2.65 0.75 -29.33
N LEU A 261 -2.78 -0.30 -28.53
CA LEU A 261 -3.94 -0.51 -27.68
C LEU A 261 -4.06 0.60 -26.62
N CYS A 262 -5.30 0.85 -26.24
CA CYS A 262 -5.69 1.93 -25.33
C CYS A 262 -5.39 1.67 -23.87
N THR A 263 -5.46 0.41 -23.48
CA THR A 263 -5.06 -0.09 -22.18
C THR A 263 -3.82 -0.94 -22.36
N SER A 264 -2.77 -0.66 -21.61
CA SER A 264 -1.62 -1.57 -21.62
C SER A 264 -1.96 -2.84 -20.84
N PRO A 265 -1.65 -4.04 -21.36
CA PRO A 265 -1.75 -5.30 -20.62
C PRO A 265 -1.09 -5.25 -19.24
N VAL A 266 -1.84 -5.66 -18.21
CA VAL A 266 -1.32 -5.85 -16.85
C VAL A 266 -1.65 -7.26 -16.37
N ILE A 267 -0.66 -7.94 -15.82
CA ILE A 267 -0.83 -9.25 -15.18
C ILE A 267 -0.33 -9.20 -13.73
N ALA A 268 -0.75 -10.17 -12.93
CA ALA A 268 -0.21 -10.44 -11.62
C ALA A 268 0.41 -11.83 -11.60
N VAL A 269 1.56 -11.96 -10.94
CA VAL A 269 2.13 -13.24 -10.56
C VAL A 269 1.69 -13.54 -9.14
N ARG A 270 1.10 -14.72 -8.92
CA ARG A 270 0.60 -15.14 -7.61
C ARG A 270 1.19 -16.47 -7.16
N ASP A 271 1.21 -16.68 -5.86
CA ASP A 271 1.48 -17.98 -5.24
C ASP A 271 0.21 -18.86 -5.19
N GLU A 272 0.32 -20.06 -4.60
CA GLU A 272 -0.80 -21.00 -4.45
C GLU A 272 -1.95 -20.49 -3.56
N TYR A 273 -1.69 -19.49 -2.70
CA TYR A 273 -2.68 -18.88 -1.81
C TYR A 273 -3.29 -17.59 -2.39
N GLY A 274 -2.86 -17.19 -3.60
CA GLY A 274 -3.31 -15.98 -4.27
C GLY A 274 -2.58 -14.70 -3.87
N ASN A 275 -1.50 -14.78 -3.08
CA ASN A 275 -0.68 -13.62 -2.74
C ASN A 275 0.15 -13.16 -3.95
N GLY A 276 0.31 -11.85 -4.11
CA GLY A 276 1.19 -11.31 -5.17
C GLY A 276 2.66 -11.54 -4.86
N VAL A 277 3.42 -12.06 -5.83
CA VAL A 277 4.85 -12.35 -5.68
C VAL A 277 5.68 -11.29 -6.40
N ALA A 278 6.42 -10.50 -5.63
CA ALA A 278 7.27 -9.43 -6.14
C ALA A 278 8.60 -9.96 -6.72
N GLN A 279 9.26 -9.12 -7.52
CA GLN A 279 10.60 -9.41 -8.08
C GLN A 279 10.66 -10.62 -9.03
N ILE A 280 9.53 -11.01 -9.62
CA ILE A 280 9.47 -12.08 -10.61
C ILE A 280 9.67 -11.49 -12.01
N PRO A 281 10.65 -11.96 -12.80
CA PRO A 281 10.81 -11.55 -14.19
C PRO A 281 9.67 -12.13 -15.04
N VAL A 282 9.01 -11.29 -15.81
CA VAL A 282 7.91 -11.63 -16.71
C VAL A 282 8.29 -11.21 -18.12
N VAL A 283 8.00 -12.08 -19.09
CA VAL A 283 8.26 -11.83 -20.51
C VAL A 283 6.95 -11.91 -21.28
N PHE A 284 6.64 -10.84 -22.00
CA PHE A 284 5.52 -10.70 -22.92
C PHE A 284 6.01 -10.93 -24.35
N THR A 285 5.50 -11.96 -25.01
CA THR A 285 5.89 -12.33 -26.37
C THR A 285 4.67 -12.27 -27.29
N PRO A 286 4.64 -11.35 -28.27
CA PRO A 286 3.61 -11.35 -29.29
C PRO A 286 3.60 -12.69 -30.02
N GLY A 287 2.42 -13.26 -30.22
CA GLY A 287 2.25 -14.43 -31.07
C GLY A 287 2.66 -14.14 -32.52
N ALA A 288 2.71 -15.18 -33.34
CA ALA A 288 3.05 -15.04 -34.76
C ALA A 288 2.12 -14.02 -35.43
N GLY A 289 2.73 -12.98 -36.02
CA GLY A 289 2.00 -11.89 -36.65
C GLY A 289 1.25 -10.98 -35.68
N SER A 290 1.36 -11.09 -34.36
CA SER A 290 0.55 -10.33 -33.38
C SER A 290 1.10 -8.94 -33.01
N GLY A 291 1.73 -8.27 -33.97
CA GLY A 291 2.22 -6.91 -33.80
C GLY A 291 3.52 -6.81 -33.01
N ILE A 292 3.75 -5.65 -32.39
CA ILE A 292 4.98 -5.33 -31.64
C ILE A 292 4.66 -4.80 -30.26
N VAL A 293 5.59 -5.00 -29.33
CA VAL A 293 5.49 -4.51 -27.95
C VAL A 293 6.73 -3.73 -27.53
N THR A 294 6.56 -2.81 -26.58
CA THR A 294 7.67 -2.15 -25.87
C THR A 294 7.75 -2.69 -24.44
N ASP A 295 8.95 -2.69 -23.87
CA ASP A 295 9.21 -3.18 -22.50
C ASP A 295 8.70 -4.61 -22.29
N ALA A 296 8.99 -5.48 -23.26
CA ALA A 296 8.56 -6.87 -23.30
C ALA A 296 9.03 -7.70 -22.09
N SER A 297 10.03 -7.23 -21.35
CA SER A 297 10.50 -7.86 -20.12
C SER A 297 10.39 -6.88 -18.96
N VAL A 298 9.64 -7.28 -17.94
CA VAL A 298 9.36 -6.47 -16.75
C VAL A 298 9.43 -7.33 -15.50
N VAL A 299 9.71 -6.70 -14.37
CA VAL A 299 9.78 -7.37 -13.06
C VAL A 299 8.55 -6.99 -12.25
N THR A 300 7.93 -7.95 -11.57
CA THR A 300 6.74 -7.67 -10.76
C THR A 300 7.03 -6.69 -9.61
N ALA A 301 6.11 -5.74 -9.41
CA ALA A 301 6.13 -4.78 -8.31
C ALA A 301 5.84 -5.46 -6.96
N ALA A 302 5.87 -4.69 -5.86
CA ALA A 302 5.67 -5.20 -4.49
C ALA A 302 4.34 -5.94 -4.28
N ASN A 303 3.30 -5.59 -5.05
CA ASN A 303 1.99 -6.26 -5.05
C ASN A 303 1.89 -7.45 -6.01
N GLY A 304 2.99 -7.83 -6.67
CA GLY A 304 3.04 -8.92 -7.65
C GLY A 304 2.58 -8.57 -9.06
N THR A 305 2.26 -7.30 -9.38
CA THR A 305 1.82 -6.91 -10.73
C THR A 305 2.97 -6.57 -11.67
N ALA A 306 2.84 -6.92 -12.94
CA ALA A 306 3.72 -6.51 -14.04
C ALA A 306 2.87 -5.91 -15.17
N ALA A 307 3.21 -4.69 -15.58
CA ALA A 307 2.54 -3.98 -16.66
C ALA A 307 3.45 -3.91 -17.88
N LEU A 308 2.90 -4.24 -19.05
CA LEU A 308 3.59 -4.04 -20.33
C LEU A 308 3.77 -2.54 -20.61
N GLY A 309 4.76 -2.16 -21.40
CA GLY A 309 4.87 -0.80 -21.93
C GLY A 309 3.72 -0.47 -22.88
N THR A 310 3.81 -0.92 -24.13
CA THR A 310 2.75 -0.74 -25.14
C THR A 310 2.61 -1.98 -26.00
N TRP A 311 1.42 -2.19 -26.58
CA TRP A 311 1.18 -3.22 -27.59
C TRP A 311 0.54 -2.58 -28.82
N THR A 312 1.26 -2.61 -29.94
CA THR A 312 0.80 -2.10 -31.25
C THR A 312 0.40 -3.27 -32.14
N LEU A 313 -0.85 -3.28 -32.59
CA LEU A 313 -1.40 -4.40 -33.36
C LEU A 313 -0.85 -4.43 -34.78
N SER A 314 -0.75 -5.62 -35.37
CA SER A 314 -0.52 -5.78 -36.82
C SER A 314 -1.85 -5.78 -37.60
N GLY A 315 -1.84 -6.25 -38.85
CA GLY A 315 -3.04 -6.49 -39.67
C GLY A 315 -3.74 -7.84 -39.51
N VAL A 316 -3.29 -8.74 -38.62
CA VAL A 316 -4.02 -10.02 -38.39
C VAL A 316 -5.24 -9.82 -37.48
N ASP A 317 -6.36 -10.49 -37.79
CA ASP A 317 -7.64 -10.28 -37.08
C ASP A 317 -7.54 -10.55 -35.58
N THR A 318 -6.99 -11.69 -35.19
CA THR A 318 -6.79 -12.06 -33.78
C THR A 318 -5.31 -11.98 -33.44
N GLN A 319 -5.00 -11.15 -32.46
CA GLN A 319 -3.66 -10.89 -31.95
C GLN A 319 -3.52 -11.59 -30.59
N THR A 320 -2.41 -12.27 -30.37
CA THR A 320 -2.12 -12.93 -29.09
C THR A 320 -0.85 -12.38 -28.47
N LEU A 321 -0.83 -12.33 -27.14
CA LEU A 321 0.32 -11.94 -26.36
C LEU A 321 0.53 -12.97 -25.25
N VAL A 322 1.59 -13.77 -25.41
CA VAL A 322 1.91 -14.88 -24.51
C VAL A 322 2.83 -14.38 -23.41
N VAL A 323 2.42 -14.59 -22.17
CA VAL A 323 3.14 -14.24 -20.95
C VAL A 323 3.80 -15.49 -20.39
N THR A 324 5.09 -15.40 -20.12
CA THR A 324 5.90 -16.46 -19.52
C THR A 324 6.84 -15.91 -18.47
N SER A 325 7.38 -16.79 -17.61
CA SER A 325 8.42 -16.45 -16.65
C SER A 325 9.34 -17.65 -16.44
N PRO A 326 10.67 -17.46 -16.38
CA PRO A 326 11.58 -18.53 -15.97
C PRO A 326 11.38 -18.96 -14.51
N ALA A 327 10.74 -18.14 -13.67
CA ALA A 327 10.44 -18.48 -12.27
C ALA A 327 9.23 -19.42 -12.13
N ILE A 328 8.43 -19.61 -13.19
CA ILE A 328 7.24 -20.46 -13.21
C ILE A 328 7.28 -21.34 -14.48
N PRO A 329 8.23 -22.29 -14.57
CA PRO A 329 8.45 -23.07 -15.78
C PRO A 329 7.19 -23.88 -16.15
N GLY A 330 6.85 -23.89 -17.44
CA GLY A 330 5.70 -24.63 -17.98
C GLY A 330 4.33 -23.95 -17.81
N VAL A 331 4.26 -22.81 -17.13
CA VAL A 331 3.03 -22.01 -17.01
C VAL A 331 3.08 -20.84 -17.99
N SER A 332 1.98 -20.63 -18.72
CA SER A 332 1.81 -19.48 -19.59
C SER A 332 0.40 -18.91 -19.49
N LEU A 333 0.26 -17.63 -19.81
CA LEU A 333 -1.00 -16.93 -19.87
C LEU A 333 -1.07 -16.18 -21.21
N THR A 334 -2.20 -16.25 -21.91
CA THR A 334 -2.36 -15.57 -23.19
C THR A 334 -3.39 -14.46 -23.06
N LEU A 335 -2.99 -13.23 -23.39
CA LEU A 335 -3.92 -12.14 -23.65
C LEU A 335 -4.26 -12.09 -25.14
N THR A 336 -5.46 -11.60 -25.45
CA THR A 336 -5.94 -11.45 -26.82
C THR A 336 -6.32 -10.00 -27.13
N ALA A 337 -6.21 -9.64 -28.39
CA ALA A 337 -6.82 -8.45 -28.95
C ALA A 337 -7.38 -8.75 -30.35
N THR A 338 -8.38 -7.98 -30.77
CA THR A 338 -9.00 -8.12 -32.08
C THR A 338 -8.80 -6.84 -32.88
N VAL A 339 -8.32 -7.00 -34.11
CA VAL A 339 -8.21 -5.89 -35.05
C VAL A 339 -9.60 -5.55 -35.58
N VAL A 340 -9.97 -4.28 -35.48
CA VAL A 340 -11.20 -3.74 -36.07
C VAL A 340 -10.87 -2.89 -37.30
N PRO A 341 -11.83 -2.72 -38.25
CA PRO A 341 -11.63 -1.89 -39.42
C PRO A 341 -11.15 -0.47 -39.07
N ALA A 342 -10.34 0.11 -39.94
CA ALA A 342 -9.94 1.50 -39.80
C ALA A 342 -11.18 2.41 -39.87
N ALA A 343 -11.30 3.30 -38.90
CA ALA A 343 -12.33 4.32 -38.82
C ALA A 343 -11.66 5.70 -38.84
N ALA A 344 -12.30 6.67 -39.51
CA ALA A 344 -11.81 8.04 -39.55
C ALA A 344 -11.85 8.72 -38.18
N TYR A 345 -12.79 8.31 -37.34
CA TYR A 345 -12.94 8.74 -35.95
C TYR A 345 -12.51 7.61 -35.00
N SER A 346 -11.50 7.85 -34.17
CA SER A 346 -10.99 6.86 -33.21
C SER A 346 -11.72 6.93 -31.87
N VAL A 347 -11.99 5.78 -31.24
CA VAL A 347 -12.52 5.74 -29.87
C VAL A 347 -11.66 4.80 -29.05
N CYS A 348 -10.98 5.39 -28.08
CA CYS A 348 -10.07 4.70 -27.18
C CYS A 348 -10.82 4.27 -25.92
N THR A 349 -11.15 2.99 -25.80
CA THR A 349 -12.02 2.49 -24.72
C THR A 349 -11.22 1.95 -23.54
N ARG A 350 -11.58 2.37 -22.31
CA ARG A 350 -11.00 1.88 -21.05
C ARG A 350 -12.09 1.45 -20.08
N TYR A 351 -12.06 0.19 -19.69
CA TYR A 351 -12.96 -0.34 -18.67
C TYR A 351 -12.38 -0.12 -17.27
N LEU A 352 -13.20 0.32 -16.32
CA LEU A 352 -12.81 0.47 -14.92
C LEU A 352 -13.67 -0.43 -14.03
N GLY A 353 -13.03 -1.13 -13.09
CA GLY A 353 -13.71 -2.07 -12.20
C GLY A 353 -13.99 -3.40 -12.91
N SER A 354 -15.26 -3.83 -12.94
CA SER A 354 -15.65 -5.00 -13.72
C SER A 354 -15.45 -4.72 -15.20
N SER A 355 -14.66 -5.54 -15.89
CA SER A 355 -14.49 -5.47 -17.35
C SER A 355 -15.74 -5.91 -18.14
N GLY A 356 -16.82 -6.26 -17.44
CA GLY A 356 -18.07 -6.76 -18.01
C GLY A 356 -17.97 -8.18 -18.55
N THR A 357 -19.11 -8.73 -18.96
CA THR A 357 -19.17 -9.99 -19.71
C THR A 357 -18.77 -9.75 -21.17
N PRO A 358 -18.38 -10.79 -21.94
CA PRO A 358 -18.11 -10.65 -23.37
C PRO A 358 -19.26 -9.99 -24.15
N ARG A 359 -20.51 -10.30 -23.80
CA ARG A 359 -21.70 -9.73 -24.46
C ARG A 359 -21.88 -8.24 -24.18
N GLN A 360 -21.58 -7.79 -22.97
CA GLN A 360 -21.62 -6.37 -22.60
C GLN A 360 -20.53 -5.58 -23.32
N ARG A 361 -19.30 -6.12 -23.38
CA ARG A 361 -18.21 -5.50 -24.18
C ARG A 361 -18.55 -5.43 -25.66
N GLN A 362 -19.21 -6.46 -26.19
CA GLN A 362 -19.68 -6.46 -27.57
C GLN A 362 -20.72 -5.35 -27.82
N ALA A 363 -21.65 -5.11 -26.89
CA ALA A 363 -22.63 -4.03 -27.02
C ALA A 363 -21.94 -2.65 -27.16
N VAL A 364 -20.93 -2.39 -26.33
CA VAL A 364 -20.12 -1.17 -26.41
C VAL A 364 -19.37 -1.09 -27.74
N ALA A 365 -18.73 -2.17 -28.18
CA ALA A 365 -18.01 -2.19 -29.46
C ALA A 365 -18.95 -1.92 -30.65
N THR A 366 -20.11 -2.57 -30.69
CA THR A 366 -21.12 -2.35 -31.74
C THR A 366 -21.68 -0.92 -31.74
N ALA A 367 -21.88 -0.34 -30.55
CA ALA A 367 -22.31 1.04 -30.42
C ALA A 367 -21.24 2.03 -30.94
N ILE A 368 -19.97 1.81 -30.60
CA ILE A 368 -18.83 2.59 -31.12
C ILE A 368 -18.79 2.51 -32.65
N GLU A 369 -18.85 1.30 -33.22
CA GLU A 369 -18.85 1.10 -34.67
C GLU A 369 -20.01 1.82 -35.37
N ARG A 370 -21.19 1.87 -34.73
CA ARG A 370 -22.35 2.58 -35.27
C ARG A 370 -22.14 4.09 -35.34
N TRP A 371 -21.54 4.70 -34.31
CA TRP A 371 -21.17 6.11 -34.34
C TRP A 371 -20.00 6.40 -35.30
N GLN A 372 -18.98 5.56 -35.32
CA GLN A 372 -17.84 5.69 -36.24
C GLN A 372 -18.26 5.60 -37.70
N ARG A 373 -19.34 4.88 -38.03
CA ARG A 373 -19.89 4.84 -39.39
C ARG A 373 -20.44 6.18 -39.87
N VAL A 374 -21.02 6.99 -38.97
CA VAL A 374 -21.61 8.29 -39.34
C VAL A 374 -20.66 9.46 -39.13
N ILE A 375 -19.61 9.32 -38.32
CA ILE A 375 -18.56 10.34 -38.12
C ILE A 375 -17.41 10.05 -39.09
N ALA A 376 -17.39 10.79 -40.19
CA ALA A 376 -16.52 10.54 -41.34
C ALA A 376 -15.15 11.26 -41.26
N GLY A 377 -14.86 11.99 -40.19
CA GLY A 377 -13.61 12.73 -40.04
C GLY A 377 -12.94 12.55 -38.68
N HIS A 378 -11.63 12.81 -38.69
CA HIS A 378 -10.81 12.94 -37.48
C HIS A 378 -11.18 14.24 -36.76
N ALA A 379 -11.59 14.13 -35.50
CA ALA A 379 -11.84 15.29 -34.65
C ALA A 379 -10.53 15.94 -34.20
N GLY A 380 -9.52 15.19 -33.75
CA GLY A 380 -8.23 15.76 -33.42
C GLY A 380 -7.32 14.88 -32.57
N THR A 381 -6.01 15.15 -32.59
CA THR A 381 -5.01 14.46 -31.78
C THR A 381 -4.30 15.45 -30.88
N THR A 382 -4.59 15.42 -29.57
CA THR A 382 -3.99 16.39 -28.62
C THR A 382 -3.68 15.78 -27.27
N PRO A 383 -2.70 16.37 -26.53
CA PRO A 383 -2.46 16.01 -25.14
C PRO A 383 -3.71 16.24 -24.27
N LEU A 384 -3.96 15.30 -23.37
CA LEU A 384 -4.95 15.38 -22.30
C LEU A 384 -4.25 15.12 -20.98
N THR A 385 -4.33 16.10 -20.07
CA THR A 385 -3.82 15.96 -18.71
C THR A 385 -4.96 16.19 -17.72
N GLU A 386 -5.36 15.14 -17.00
CA GLU A 386 -6.45 15.18 -16.03
C GLU A 386 -6.05 14.50 -14.72
N ASN A 387 -6.41 15.12 -13.61
CA ASN A 387 -6.17 14.52 -12.29
C ASN A 387 -7.13 13.36 -12.05
N ALA A 388 -6.74 12.43 -11.18
CA ALA A 388 -7.62 11.36 -10.72
C ALA A 388 -8.89 11.93 -10.05
N ASN A 389 -9.99 11.16 -10.13
CA ASN A 389 -11.27 11.42 -9.49
C ASN A 389 -11.92 12.77 -9.85
N ARG A 390 -11.71 13.28 -11.06
CA ARG A 390 -12.24 14.60 -11.48
C ARG A 390 -13.58 14.51 -12.17
N CYS A 391 -13.68 13.68 -13.20
CA CYS A 391 -14.93 13.47 -13.91
C CYS A 391 -15.90 12.64 -13.06
N PHE A 392 -15.40 11.54 -12.50
CA PHE A 392 -16.14 10.60 -11.65
C PHE A 392 -15.19 9.92 -10.65
N SER A 393 -15.75 9.34 -9.59
CA SER A 393 -14.98 8.60 -8.57
C SER A 393 -14.36 7.33 -9.16
N GLY A 394 -13.06 7.12 -8.92
CA GLY A 394 -12.28 6.02 -9.49
C GLY A 394 -11.64 6.32 -10.84
N GLN A 395 -11.87 7.50 -11.43
CA GLN A 395 -11.17 7.92 -12.65
C GLN A 395 -9.65 8.01 -12.35
N PRO A 396 -8.78 7.33 -13.11
CA PRO A 396 -7.34 7.47 -12.95
C PRO A 396 -6.85 8.85 -13.40
N ALA A 397 -5.67 9.25 -12.95
CA ALA A 397 -4.97 10.39 -13.51
C ALA A 397 -4.51 10.06 -14.94
N ILE A 398 -4.58 11.05 -15.83
CA ILE A 398 -4.30 10.91 -17.26
C ILE A 398 -3.26 11.94 -17.62
N ASN A 399 -2.26 11.52 -18.39
CA ASN A 399 -1.28 12.42 -18.99
C ASN A 399 -0.75 11.79 -20.28
N GLU A 400 -1.50 11.93 -21.36
CA GLU A 400 -1.21 11.26 -22.63
C GLU A 400 -1.76 12.02 -23.83
N VAL A 401 -1.41 11.57 -25.03
CA VAL A 401 -2.02 12.07 -26.27
C VAL A 401 -3.22 11.20 -26.62
N VAL A 402 -4.40 11.83 -26.71
CA VAL A 402 -5.67 11.20 -27.11
C VAL A 402 -5.97 11.56 -28.56
N GLU A 403 -6.29 10.53 -29.34
CA GLU A 403 -6.82 10.63 -30.70
C GLU A 403 -8.34 10.56 -30.61
N ASP A 404 -9.02 11.64 -31.02
CA ASP A 404 -10.47 11.82 -31.06
C ASP A 404 -11.18 11.73 -29.70
N LEU A 405 -11.38 10.52 -29.17
CA LEU A 405 -12.14 10.29 -27.94
C LEU A 405 -11.51 9.23 -27.04
N LEU A 406 -11.25 9.59 -25.79
CA LEU A 406 -11.04 8.64 -24.70
C LEU A 406 -12.37 8.34 -24.00
N LEU A 407 -12.84 7.10 -24.09
CA LEU A 407 -14.07 6.63 -23.48
C LEU A 407 -13.76 5.77 -22.25
N TYR A 408 -14.19 6.21 -21.08
CA TYR A 408 -14.25 5.36 -19.90
C TYR A 408 -15.58 4.61 -19.84
N VAL A 409 -15.53 3.31 -19.55
CA VAL A 409 -16.71 2.47 -19.36
C VAL A 409 -16.70 1.91 -17.95
N GLN A 410 -17.80 2.13 -17.21
CA GLN A 410 -18.00 1.58 -15.88
C GLN A 410 -19.25 0.72 -15.86
N ILE A 411 -19.12 -0.51 -15.37
CA ILE A 411 -20.27 -1.36 -15.05
C ILE A 411 -20.32 -1.46 -13.54
N VAL A 412 -21.24 -0.71 -12.93
CA VAL A 412 -21.30 -0.46 -11.50
C VAL A 412 -22.75 -0.47 -11.01
N PRO A 413 -23.03 -0.82 -9.75
CA PRO A 413 -24.35 -0.57 -9.16
C PRO A 413 -24.61 0.94 -9.10
N MET A 414 -25.79 1.39 -9.53
CA MET A 414 -26.14 2.82 -9.49
C MET A 414 -27.30 3.08 -8.54
N ASP A 415 -28.47 2.51 -8.80
CA ASP A 415 -29.64 2.64 -7.93
C ASP A 415 -30.45 1.35 -7.72
N GLY A 416 -29.97 0.24 -8.29
CA GLY A 416 -30.68 -1.04 -8.25
C GLY A 416 -31.58 -1.17 -9.48
N PRO A 417 -32.49 -2.15 -9.53
CA PRO A 417 -33.25 -2.38 -10.75
C PRO A 417 -34.23 -1.23 -11.10
N GLY A 418 -34.12 -0.72 -12.32
CA GLY A 418 -35.23 -0.14 -13.08
C GLY A 418 -35.28 1.37 -13.25
N THR A 419 -34.80 2.19 -12.30
CA THR A 419 -34.96 3.66 -12.40
C THR A 419 -33.87 4.32 -13.23
N ARG A 420 -32.61 3.91 -13.11
CA ARG A 420 -31.49 4.50 -13.87
C ARG A 420 -30.59 3.42 -14.45
N VAL A 421 -30.96 2.99 -15.66
CA VAL A 421 -30.31 1.88 -16.36
C VAL A 421 -28.91 2.20 -16.90
N ALA A 422 -28.64 3.47 -17.21
CA ALA A 422 -27.36 3.96 -17.70
C ALA A 422 -27.24 5.47 -17.52
N GLU A 423 -26.00 5.96 -17.62
CA GLU A 423 -25.74 7.37 -17.88
C GLU A 423 -24.44 7.58 -18.64
N ALA A 424 -24.36 8.65 -19.42
CA ALA A 424 -23.17 8.98 -20.18
C ALA A 424 -23.05 10.47 -20.49
N GLY A 425 -21.82 10.91 -20.72
CA GLY A 425 -21.56 12.31 -21.03
C GLY A 425 -20.10 12.68 -21.16
N PRO A 426 -19.83 13.92 -21.59
CA PRO A 426 -18.49 14.46 -21.73
C PRO A 426 -17.87 14.80 -20.37
N CYS A 427 -16.60 14.45 -20.22
CA CYS A 427 -15.74 14.82 -19.09
C CYS A 427 -14.79 15.97 -19.44
N ALA A 428 -14.24 15.94 -20.65
CA ALA A 428 -13.32 16.95 -21.14
C ALA A 428 -13.52 17.21 -22.64
N VAL A 429 -13.23 18.44 -23.07
CA VAL A 429 -13.37 18.87 -24.46
C VAL A 429 -12.07 19.40 -25.03
N HIS A 430 -11.89 19.22 -26.33
CA HIS A 430 -10.83 19.83 -27.08
C HIS A 430 -11.11 21.34 -27.23
N LEU A 431 -10.37 22.21 -26.54
CA LEU A 431 -10.73 23.65 -26.48
C LEU A 431 -10.85 24.35 -27.85
N ALA A 432 -10.01 24.00 -28.82
CA ALA A 432 -10.07 24.65 -30.13
C ALA A 432 -11.25 24.18 -31.00
N LEU A 433 -11.83 23.02 -30.67
CA LEU A 433 -12.89 22.41 -31.47
C LEU A 433 -14.23 22.40 -30.74
N GLY A 434 -14.22 22.45 -29.41
CA GLY A 434 -15.42 22.29 -28.58
C GLY A 434 -16.05 20.91 -28.66
N LEU A 435 -15.32 19.88 -29.10
CA LEU A 435 -15.77 18.50 -29.20
C LEU A 435 -15.28 17.69 -27.98
N THR A 436 -16.01 16.65 -27.60
CA THR A 436 -15.61 15.76 -26.51
C THR A 436 -14.28 15.09 -26.83
N GLN A 437 -13.31 15.25 -25.93
CA GLN A 437 -12.00 14.58 -25.97
C GLN A 437 -11.95 13.40 -24.98
N MET A 438 -12.69 13.50 -23.87
CA MET A 438 -12.85 12.43 -22.90
C MET A 438 -14.29 12.38 -22.43
N GLY A 439 -14.86 11.20 -22.30
CA GLY A 439 -16.18 11.01 -21.72
C GLY A 439 -16.31 9.70 -20.96
N VAL A 440 -17.47 9.52 -20.34
CA VAL A 440 -17.77 8.34 -19.53
C VAL A 440 -19.12 7.75 -19.97
N LEU A 441 -19.16 6.42 -20.01
CA LEU A 441 -20.35 5.59 -20.12
C LEU A 441 -20.44 4.75 -18.84
N ARG A 442 -21.56 4.85 -18.13
CA ARG A 442 -21.83 4.06 -16.93
C ARG A 442 -23.11 3.26 -17.15
N LEU A 443 -23.03 1.96 -16.91
CA LEU A 443 -24.15 1.04 -17.06
C LEU A 443 -24.49 0.47 -15.68
N ASP A 444 -25.77 0.48 -15.28
CA ASP A 444 -26.16 -0.13 -14.02
C ASP A 444 -26.09 -1.65 -14.14
N SER A 445 -25.14 -2.24 -13.41
CA SER A 445 -24.98 -3.69 -13.31
C SER A 445 -26.25 -4.44 -12.89
N ALA A 446 -27.19 -3.80 -12.17
CA ALA A 446 -28.44 -4.40 -11.72
C ALA A 446 -29.45 -4.63 -12.86
N ASP A 447 -29.36 -3.87 -13.95
CA ASP A 447 -30.33 -3.91 -15.05
C ASP A 447 -29.84 -4.66 -16.29
N LEU A 448 -28.52 -4.94 -16.38
CA LEU A 448 -27.92 -5.49 -17.58
C LEU A 448 -28.52 -6.83 -18.03
N ASP A 449 -28.87 -7.73 -17.11
CA ASP A 449 -29.48 -9.02 -17.46
C ASP A 449 -30.89 -8.85 -18.03
N LEU A 450 -31.67 -7.90 -17.50
CA LEU A 450 -32.99 -7.59 -18.01
C LEU A 450 -32.91 -6.97 -19.42
N LEU A 451 -32.01 -6.00 -19.60
CA LEU A 451 -31.79 -5.34 -20.88
C LEU A 451 -31.29 -6.33 -21.96
N LEU A 452 -30.47 -7.30 -21.55
CA LEU A 452 -30.04 -8.39 -22.42
C LEU A 452 -31.23 -9.28 -22.83
N GLY A 453 -32.05 -9.70 -21.86
CA GLY A 453 -33.23 -10.53 -22.12
C GLY A 453 -34.28 -9.84 -23.01
N GLN A 454 -34.37 -8.51 -22.96
CA GLN A 454 -35.28 -7.70 -23.75
C GLN A 454 -34.72 -7.27 -25.12
N GLY A 455 -33.42 -7.48 -25.37
CA GLY A 455 -32.76 -7.01 -26.59
C GLY A 455 -32.61 -5.49 -26.66
N THR A 456 -32.62 -4.80 -25.53
CA THR A 456 -32.55 -3.32 -25.42
C THR A 456 -31.16 -2.80 -25.03
N LEU A 457 -30.21 -3.69 -24.71
CA LEU A 457 -28.85 -3.29 -24.32
C LEU A 457 -28.10 -2.56 -25.46
N ASP A 458 -28.02 -3.14 -26.65
CA ASP A 458 -27.28 -2.54 -27.77
C ASP A 458 -27.81 -1.15 -28.18
N PRO A 459 -29.14 -0.95 -28.35
CA PRO A 459 -29.66 0.37 -28.69
C PRO A 459 -29.51 1.37 -27.52
N LEU A 460 -29.62 0.94 -26.26
CA LEU A 460 -29.31 1.78 -25.09
C LEU A 460 -27.85 2.24 -25.11
N VAL A 461 -26.88 1.32 -25.22
CA VAL A 461 -25.46 1.68 -25.24
C VAL A 461 -25.12 2.60 -26.42
N THR A 462 -25.78 2.39 -27.57
CA THR A 462 -25.67 3.31 -28.71
C THR A 462 -26.21 4.70 -28.37
N HIS A 463 -27.38 4.78 -27.74
CA HIS A 463 -27.98 6.04 -27.28
C HIS A 463 -27.03 6.80 -26.34
N GLU A 464 -26.52 6.13 -25.31
CA GLU A 464 -25.63 6.72 -24.31
C GLU A 464 -24.33 7.26 -24.91
N LEU A 465 -23.75 6.57 -25.91
CA LEU A 465 -22.59 7.09 -26.63
C LEU A 465 -22.90 8.39 -27.40
N GLY A 466 -24.15 8.65 -27.76
CA GLY A 466 -24.58 9.94 -28.29
C GLY A 466 -24.35 11.08 -27.29
N HIS A 467 -24.69 10.86 -26.02
CA HIS A 467 -24.41 11.82 -24.94
C HIS A 467 -22.92 12.01 -24.71
N VAL A 468 -22.11 10.94 -24.79
CA VAL A 468 -20.64 11.08 -24.75
C VAL A 468 -20.15 12.03 -25.85
N LEU A 469 -20.67 11.89 -27.06
CA LEU A 469 -20.34 12.75 -28.21
C LEU A 469 -20.90 14.18 -28.09
N GLY A 470 -21.63 14.48 -27.02
CA GLY A 470 -22.11 15.83 -26.70
C GLY A 470 -23.56 16.09 -27.04
N PHE A 471 -24.29 15.12 -27.60
CA PHE A 471 -25.71 15.24 -27.88
C PHE A 471 -26.50 15.49 -26.59
N GLY A 472 -27.40 16.47 -26.58
CA GLY A 472 -28.25 16.74 -25.42
C GLY A 472 -27.53 17.28 -24.19
N THR A 473 -26.23 17.52 -24.29
CA THR A 473 -25.39 17.90 -23.14
C THR A 473 -25.14 19.41 -23.12
N TYR A 474 -24.28 19.85 -22.19
CA TYR A 474 -23.80 21.22 -22.13
C TYR A 474 -23.22 21.74 -23.47
N LEU A 475 -22.73 20.88 -24.36
CA LEU A 475 -22.14 21.29 -25.63
C LEU A 475 -23.16 22.01 -26.54
N TRP A 476 -24.44 21.64 -26.49
CA TRP A 476 -25.50 22.38 -27.20
C TRP A 476 -25.58 23.85 -26.78
N TYR A 477 -25.42 24.12 -25.48
CA TYR A 477 -25.47 25.48 -24.94
C TYR A 477 -24.22 26.29 -25.32
N THR A 478 -23.04 25.68 -25.31
CA THR A 478 -21.80 26.37 -25.73
C THR A 478 -21.83 26.80 -27.20
N ARG A 479 -22.64 26.11 -28.01
CA ARG A 479 -22.81 26.37 -29.44
C ARG A 479 -24.11 27.09 -29.77
N ASN A 480 -24.88 27.47 -28.75
CA ASN A 480 -26.18 28.12 -28.90
C ASN A 480 -27.10 27.35 -29.86
N LEU A 481 -27.23 26.04 -29.66
CA LEU A 481 -28.00 25.14 -30.53
C LEU A 481 -29.40 24.82 -30.01
N LEU A 482 -29.75 25.26 -28.81
CA LEU A 482 -31.05 25.02 -28.18
C LEU A 482 -31.75 26.36 -27.87
N THR A 483 -33.02 26.47 -28.24
CA THR A 483 -33.89 27.62 -27.89
C THR A 483 -35.12 27.11 -27.14
N GLY A 484 -35.66 27.93 -26.23
CA GLY A 484 -36.84 27.57 -25.45
C GLY A 484 -36.59 26.55 -24.35
N ALA A 485 -35.34 26.34 -23.95
CA ALA A 485 -34.97 25.41 -22.87
C ALA A 485 -35.77 25.71 -21.59
N GLY A 486 -36.36 24.67 -21.00
CA GLY A 486 -37.19 24.79 -19.81
C GLY A 486 -38.61 25.34 -20.04
N THR A 487 -39.00 25.58 -21.29
CA THR A 487 -40.38 25.97 -21.67
C THR A 487 -41.19 24.77 -22.19
N ASP A 488 -42.43 25.01 -22.61
CA ASP A 488 -43.28 23.97 -23.19
C ASP A 488 -42.91 23.63 -24.65
N ASP A 489 -42.10 24.46 -25.33
CA ASP A 489 -41.69 24.21 -26.71
C ASP A 489 -40.19 24.49 -26.94
N PRO A 490 -39.28 23.72 -26.31
CA PRO A 490 -37.87 23.74 -26.65
C PRO A 490 -37.65 23.12 -28.04
N PHE A 491 -36.72 23.69 -28.81
CA PHE A 491 -36.37 23.21 -30.15
C PHE A 491 -34.90 23.47 -30.48
N PHE A 492 -34.34 22.59 -31.32
CA PHE A 492 -32.94 22.64 -31.75
C PHE A 492 -32.78 23.51 -33.00
N ILE A 493 -31.83 24.43 -32.97
CA ILE A 493 -31.66 25.47 -34.01
C ILE A 493 -30.51 25.22 -34.98
N GLY A 494 -29.81 24.10 -34.85
CA GLY A 494 -28.73 23.71 -35.77
C GLY A 494 -29.18 23.63 -37.23
N GLN A 495 -28.38 24.18 -38.13
CA GLN A 495 -28.72 24.32 -39.54
C GLN A 495 -28.83 22.96 -40.23
N SER A 496 -27.88 22.06 -39.95
CA SER A 496 -27.80 20.75 -40.58
C SER A 496 -28.97 19.86 -40.14
N ALA A 497 -29.21 19.74 -38.82
CA ALA A 497 -30.32 18.97 -38.28
C ALA A 497 -31.68 19.44 -38.82
N ARG A 498 -31.90 20.76 -38.86
CA ARG A 498 -33.15 21.34 -39.38
C ARG A 498 -33.33 21.11 -40.89
N ALA A 499 -32.25 21.17 -41.66
CA ALA A 499 -32.29 20.81 -43.07
C ALA A 499 -32.69 19.34 -43.27
N GLN A 500 -32.17 18.42 -42.45
CA GLN A 500 -32.57 17.01 -42.53
C GLN A 500 -34.01 16.77 -42.07
N PHE A 501 -34.46 17.49 -41.03
CA PHE A 501 -35.84 17.41 -40.56
C PHE A 501 -36.84 17.83 -41.66
N ALA A 502 -36.54 18.88 -42.41
CA ALA A 502 -37.38 19.36 -43.50
C ALA A 502 -37.48 18.37 -44.68
N LEU A 503 -36.50 17.47 -44.85
CA LEU A 503 -36.51 16.45 -45.90
C LEU A 503 -37.31 15.19 -45.52
N LEU A 504 -37.58 14.99 -44.23
CA LEU A 504 -38.32 13.84 -43.76
C LEU A 504 -39.83 14.07 -43.94
N PRO A 505 -40.58 13.12 -44.55
CA PRO A 505 -42.02 13.21 -44.64
C PRO A 505 -42.64 13.34 -43.25
N ASN A 506 -43.22 14.50 -42.94
CA ASN A 506 -43.85 14.78 -41.66
C ASN A 506 -44.98 15.79 -41.83
N ASN A 507 -46.00 15.67 -40.99
CA ASN A 507 -47.12 16.62 -40.92
C ASN A 507 -46.96 17.56 -39.71
N TYR A 508 -45.73 17.73 -39.22
CA TYR A 508 -45.47 18.51 -38.02
C TYR A 508 -45.47 20.00 -38.36
N ALA A 509 -46.44 20.72 -37.79
CA ALA A 509 -46.64 22.15 -38.04
C ALA A 509 -45.97 23.06 -36.98
N GLY A 510 -45.24 22.49 -36.02
CA GLY A 510 -44.55 23.25 -34.98
C GLY A 510 -43.13 23.66 -35.36
N THR A 511 -42.37 24.12 -34.37
CA THR A 511 -40.99 24.59 -34.59
C THR A 511 -40.06 23.43 -34.95
N PRO A 512 -39.35 23.45 -36.11
CA PRO A 512 -38.58 22.30 -36.58
C PRO A 512 -37.54 21.79 -35.58
N VAL A 513 -37.39 20.45 -35.53
CA VAL A 513 -36.55 19.71 -34.58
C VAL A 513 -36.95 19.99 -33.11
N PRO A 514 -38.19 19.59 -32.74
CA PRO A 514 -38.66 19.73 -31.37
C PRO A 514 -37.83 18.89 -30.40
N VAL A 515 -37.46 19.51 -29.29
CA VAL A 515 -36.73 18.90 -28.17
C VAL A 515 -37.72 18.51 -27.07
N GLU A 516 -37.37 17.51 -26.28
CA GLU A 516 -38.21 16.98 -25.21
C GLU A 516 -38.53 18.04 -24.17
N ASN A 517 -39.82 18.26 -23.94
CA ASN A 517 -40.35 19.30 -23.08
C ASN A 517 -40.91 18.75 -21.76
N THR A 518 -41.01 17.42 -21.66
CA THR A 518 -41.43 16.67 -20.48
C THR A 518 -40.26 15.91 -19.85
N GLY A 519 -40.53 15.22 -18.73
CA GLY A 519 -39.50 14.45 -18.02
C GLY A 519 -38.69 15.26 -17.01
N GLY A 520 -37.82 14.54 -16.30
CA GLY A 520 -36.93 15.09 -15.28
C GLY A 520 -35.64 15.66 -15.84
N PHE A 521 -34.68 15.88 -14.94
CA PHE A 521 -33.31 16.19 -15.30
C PHE A 521 -32.69 15.08 -16.15
N GLY A 522 -31.79 15.41 -17.07
CA GLY A 522 -31.23 14.46 -18.05
C GLY A 522 -32.17 14.10 -19.19
N THR A 523 -33.49 14.06 -18.98
CA THR A 523 -34.46 13.73 -20.04
C THR A 523 -34.94 14.99 -20.78
N ARG A 524 -35.43 16.00 -20.06
CA ARG A 524 -35.93 17.26 -20.64
C ARG A 524 -34.78 18.08 -21.22
N ASP A 525 -35.03 18.79 -22.33
CA ASP A 525 -34.08 19.67 -23.01
C ASP A 525 -32.83 18.97 -23.61
N ALA A 526 -32.71 17.65 -23.44
CA ALA A 526 -31.56 16.85 -23.88
C ALA A 526 -31.89 15.86 -25.01
N HIS A 527 -33.16 15.56 -25.22
CA HIS A 527 -33.61 14.54 -26.17
C HIS A 527 -34.46 15.12 -27.29
N TRP A 528 -34.57 14.39 -28.39
CA TRP A 528 -35.65 14.64 -29.33
C TRP A 528 -37.01 14.37 -28.69
N ARG A 529 -37.99 15.24 -28.99
CA ARG A 529 -39.33 15.15 -28.40
C ARG A 529 -39.97 13.83 -28.78
N ARG A 530 -40.24 12.98 -27.80
CA ARG A 530 -40.75 11.62 -28.02
C ARG A 530 -42.06 11.60 -28.79
N THR A 531 -42.98 12.51 -28.47
CA THR A 531 -44.30 12.58 -29.14
C THR A 531 -44.20 12.83 -30.65
N ILE A 532 -43.04 13.29 -31.12
CA ILE A 532 -42.76 13.55 -32.53
C ILE A 532 -41.81 12.48 -33.09
N PHE A 533 -40.66 12.26 -32.46
CA PHE A 533 -39.63 11.34 -32.97
C PHE A 533 -39.88 9.86 -32.65
N ASN A 534 -40.84 9.56 -31.79
CA ASN A 534 -41.26 8.21 -31.41
C ASN A 534 -40.10 7.29 -31.00
N ASN A 535 -39.61 6.45 -31.90
CA ASN A 535 -38.59 5.43 -31.63
C ASN A 535 -37.20 5.80 -32.17
N GLU A 536 -36.93 7.06 -32.54
CA GLU A 536 -35.58 7.49 -32.94
C GLU A 536 -34.52 7.20 -31.86
N LEU A 537 -33.24 7.08 -32.22
CA LEU A 537 -32.17 6.75 -31.28
C LEU A 537 -32.06 7.68 -30.06
N MET A 538 -32.10 9.00 -30.25
CA MET A 538 -31.81 10.02 -29.23
C MET A 538 -33.08 10.62 -28.61
N GLN A 539 -34.09 9.78 -28.40
CA GLN A 539 -35.25 10.07 -27.54
C GLN A 539 -35.05 9.37 -26.18
N GLY A 540 -35.65 9.89 -25.10
CA GLY A 540 -35.37 9.45 -23.71
C GLY A 540 -35.99 8.12 -23.26
N PHE A 541 -36.12 7.12 -24.14
CA PHE A 541 -36.63 5.78 -23.81
C PHE A 541 -35.79 4.72 -24.50
N THR A 542 -35.70 3.51 -23.95
CA THR A 542 -35.04 2.40 -24.63
C THR A 542 -36.06 1.46 -25.29
N ALA A 543 -35.77 1.02 -26.50
CA ALA A 543 -36.57 0.05 -27.24
C ALA A 543 -35.65 -0.85 -28.11
N PRO A 544 -36.08 -2.07 -28.49
CA PRO A 544 -35.23 -2.98 -29.28
C PRO A 544 -34.82 -2.43 -30.66
N ASN A 545 -35.59 -1.51 -31.22
CA ASN A 545 -35.30 -0.89 -32.51
C ASN A 545 -35.35 0.65 -32.41
N MET A 546 -34.17 1.26 -32.36
CA MET A 546 -34.02 2.71 -32.35
C MET A 546 -33.13 3.18 -33.51
N PRO A 547 -33.69 3.62 -34.66
CA PRO A 547 -32.91 4.13 -35.79
C PRO A 547 -32.22 5.45 -35.48
N MET A 548 -30.95 5.56 -35.88
CA MET A 548 -30.18 6.81 -35.85
C MET A 548 -30.53 7.62 -37.09
N SER A 549 -31.42 8.60 -36.94
CA SER A 549 -31.94 9.39 -38.05
C SER A 549 -30.90 10.34 -38.65
N ARG A 550 -31.15 10.80 -39.88
CA ARG A 550 -30.38 11.89 -40.50
C ARG A 550 -30.44 13.19 -39.68
N VAL A 551 -31.48 13.40 -38.87
CA VAL A 551 -31.58 14.57 -37.98
C VAL A 551 -30.54 14.48 -36.87
N THR A 552 -30.42 13.31 -36.22
CA THR A 552 -29.38 13.05 -35.22
C THR A 552 -27.98 13.20 -35.79
N VAL A 553 -27.70 12.59 -36.95
CA VAL A 553 -26.39 12.76 -37.61
C VAL A 553 -26.13 14.21 -38.00
N GLY A 554 -27.15 14.94 -38.47
CA GLY A 554 -27.07 16.37 -38.76
C GLY A 554 -26.73 17.21 -37.52
N SER A 555 -27.27 16.85 -36.34
CA SER A 555 -26.98 17.56 -35.09
C SER A 555 -25.51 17.44 -34.65
N LEU A 556 -24.85 16.32 -34.98
CA LEU A 556 -23.41 16.19 -34.77
C LEU A 556 -22.60 17.11 -35.70
N ALA A 557 -23.07 17.34 -36.93
CA ALA A 557 -22.48 18.33 -37.82
C ALA A 557 -22.59 19.75 -37.25
N ASP A 558 -23.74 20.08 -36.64
CA ASP A 558 -23.96 21.36 -35.96
C ASP A 558 -23.07 21.50 -34.70
N LEU A 559 -22.74 20.38 -34.05
CA LEU A 559 -21.69 20.30 -33.02
C LEU A 559 -20.27 20.39 -33.61
N GLY A 560 -20.06 20.31 -34.92
CA GLY A 560 -18.76 20.47 -35.57
C GLY A 560 -18.03 19.17 -35.90
N TYR A 561 -18.69 18.01 -35.76
CA TYR A 561 -18.18 16.76 -36.30
C TYR A 561 -18.30 16.75 -37.83
N THR A 562 -17.32 16.18 -38.51
CA THR A 562 -17.46 15.82 -39.93
C THR A 562 -18.28 14.54 -40.03
N VAL A 563 -19.45 14.60 -40.67
CA VAL A 563 -20.40 13.48 -40.71
C VAL A 563 -20.72 13.02 -42.14
N ASP A 564 -21.10 11.75 -42.27
CA ASP A 564 -21.69 11.17 -43.49
C ASP A 564 -23.19 10.87 -43.26
N LEU A 565 -24.03 11.77 -43.73
CA LEU A 565 -25.50 11.68 -43.62
C LEU A 565 -26.08 10.47 -44.37
N THR A 566 -25.35 9.86 -45.30
CA THR A 566 -25.83 8.69 -46.07
C THR A 566 -25.74 7.39 -45.28
N LYS A 567 -25.01 7.40 -44.16
CA LYS A 567 -24.84 6.26 -43.25
C LYS A 567 -25.85 6.23 -42.11
N ALA A 568 -26.70 7.26 -42.01
CA ALA A 568 -27.82 7.27 -41.08
C ALA A 568 -28.84 6.18 -41.43
N ASP A 569 -29.58 5.72 -40.42
CA ASP A 569 -30.65 4.75 -40.62
C ASP A 569 -31.88 5.40 -41.26
N ALA A 570 -32.67 4.57 -41.96
CA ALA A 570 -33.96 5.00 -42.46
C ALA A 570 -34.90 5.33 -41.28
N PHE A 571 -35.52 6.51 -41.31
CA PHE A 571 -36.43 6.98 -40.28
C PHE A 571 -37.57 7.79 -40.91
N SER A 572 -38.78 7.68 -40.36
CA SER A 572 -39.95 8.45 -40.78
C SER A 572 -40.84 8.77 -39.59
N PHE A 573 -41.50 9.91 -39.60
CA PHE A 573 -42.41 10.31 -38.53
C PHE A 573 -43.74 9.54 -38.55
N THR A 574 -44.04 8.84 -39.64
CA THR A 574 -45.30 8.12 -39.87
C THR A 574 -45.23 6.63 -39.57
N SER A 575 -44.09 6.08 -39.12
CA SER A 575 -43.99 4.68 -38.74
C SER A 575 -44.69 4.41 -37.41
N ALA A 576 -46.03 4.41 -37.46
CA ALA A 576 -46.93 3.74 -36.53
C ALA A 576 -46.84 2.21 -36.72
N ALA A 577 -45.63 1.66 -36.82
CA ALA A 577 -45.43 0.26 -36.50
C ALA A 577 -45.70 0.17 -35.00
N ARG A 578 -46.89 -0.35 -34.67
CA ARG A 578 -47.40 -0.56 -33.32
C ARG A 578 -46.23 -0.87 -32.39
N LEU A 579 -45.89 0.06 -31.50
CA LEU A 579 -45.22 -0.31 -30.26
C LEU A 579 -46.08 -1.45 -29.71
N SER A 580 -45.53 -2.66 -29.68
CA SER A 580 -46.09 -3.71 -28.85
C SER A 580 -46.31 -3.08 -27.49
N THR A 581 -47.48 -3.28 -26.91
CA THR A 581 -47.91 -2.74 -25.61
C THR A 581 -47.08 -3.29 -24.43
N GLY A 582 -45.83 -3.68 -24.66
CA GLY A 582 -44.84 -4.02 -23.66
C GLY A 582 -43.45 -3.58 -24.13
N SER A 583 -42.69 -3.01 -23.19
CA SER A 583 -41.22 -2.92 -23.15
C SER A 583 -40.54 -1.65 -23.68
N ALA A 584 -41.16 -0.47 -23.62
CA ALA A 584 -40.42 0.79 -23.71
C ALA A 584 -40.28 1.39 -22.30
N SER A 585 -39.08 1.32 -21.72
CA SER A 585 -38.76 1.90 -20.41
C SER A 585 -38.17 3.30 -20.59
N GLU A 586 -38.58 4.24 -19.75
CA GLU A 586 -37.98 5.58 -19.69
C GLU A 586 -36.51 5.46 -19.27
N ILE A 587 -35.66 6.22 -19.94
CA ILE A 587 -34.27 6.38 -19.52
C ILE A 587 -34.23 7.68 -18.71
N VAL A 588 -34.17 7.54 -17.38
CA VAL A 588 -34.25 8.67 -16.45
C VAL A 588 -32.84 9.03 -16.00
N ASN A 589 -32.47 10.31 -16.07
CA ASN A 589 -31.16 10.83 -15.64
C ASN A 589 -29.96 10.12 -16.31
N ASP A 590 -30.04 9.92 -17.62
CA ASP A 590 -29.01 9.35 -18.51
C ASP A 590 -27.91 10.35 -18.88
N VAL A 591 -28.17 11.65 -18.88
CA VAL A 591 -27.09 12.61 -19.13
C VAL A 591 -26.18 12.74 -17.91
N PHE A 592 -24.95 12.24 -18.01
CA PHE A 592 -23.94 12.41 -16.98
C PHE A 592 -23.44 13.86 -16.94
N GLU A 593 -23.76 14.57 -15.86
CA GLU A 593 -23.36 15.95 -15.66
C GLU A 593 -22.22 16.10 -14.65
N THR A 594 -21.07 16.59 -15.12
CA THR A 594 -19.92 16.93 -14.28
C THR A 594 -19.29 18.27 -14.70
N ASP A 595 -18.29 18.73 -13.96
CA ASP A 595 -17.45 19.84 -14.41
C ASP A 595 -16.74 19.42 -15.72
N ILE A 596 -16.93 20.18 -16.79
CA ILE A 596 -16.27 19.93 -18.08
C ILE A 596 -15.05 20.84 -18.17
N TRP A 597 -13.89 20.22 -18.37
CA TRP A 597 -12.61 20.90 -18.52
C TRP A 597 -12.11 20.81 -19.96
N GLY A 598 -11.27 21.76 -20.36
CA GLY A 598 -10.52 21.64 -21.61
C GLY A 598 -9.06 21.96 -21.40
N SER A 599 -8.22 21.33 -22.22
CA SER A 599 -6.78 21.57 -22.25
C SER A 599 -6.43 22.56 -23.37
N ALA A 600 -5.73 23.65 -23.02
CA ALA A 600 -5.21 24.60 -24.00
C ALA A 600 -3.93 24.07 -24.64
N LYS A 601 -3.55 24.64 -25.79
CA LYS A 601 -2.35 24.22 -26.55
C LYS A 601 -1.05 24.35 -25.77
N ASP A 602 -1.01 25.22 -24.76
CA ASP A 602 0.11 25.43 -23.83
C ASP A 602 0.04 24.51 -22.60
N GLY A 603 -0.89 23.56 -22.56
CA GLY A 603 -1.14 22.67 -21.42
C GLY A 603 -1.94 23.31 -20.28
N ARG A 604 -2.34 24.59 -20.41
CA ARG A 604 -3.13 25.27 -19.39
C ARG A 604 -4.57 24.77 -19.40
N ARG A 605 -5.11 24.46 -18.21
CA ARG A 605 -6.48 23.97 -18.06
C ARG A 605 -7.48 25.13 -18.00
N VAL A 606 -8.63 24.94 -18.64
CA VAL A 606 -9.74 25.91 -18.64
C VAL A 606 -11.01 25.20 -18.22
N LEU A 607 -11.67 25.70 -17.18
CA LEU A 607 -13.01 25.24 -16.81
C LEU A 607 -13.99 25.74 -17.88
N VAL A 608 -14.57 24.81 -18.63
CA VAL A 608 -15.55 25.11 -19.69
C VAL A 608 -16.96 25.14 -19.08
N ARG A 609 -17.23 24.25 -18.11
CA ARG A 609 -18.51 24.15 -17.41
C ARG A 609 -18.31 23.72 -15.97
N SER A 610 -19.02 24.34 -15.02
CA SER A 610 -19.19 23.75 -13.69
C SER A 610 -20.54 23.07 -13.54
N ALA A 611 -20.57 21.88 -12.94
CA ALA A 611 -21.76 21.16 -12.51
C ALA A 611 -22.59 21.91 -11.45
N HIS A 612 -21.95 22.81 -10.70
CA HIS A 612 -22.58 23.51 -9.57
C HIS A 612 -23.26 24.84 -9.98
N LYS A 613 -23.14 25.26 -11.24
CA LYS A 613 -23.83 26.45 -11.75
C LYS A 613 -24.93 25.99 -12.70
N PRO A 614 -26.22 26.32 -12.42
CA PRO A 614 -27.25 26.11 -13.42
C PRO A 614 -26.81 26.82 -14.70
N VAL A 615 -26.95 26.13 -15.83
CA VAL A 615 -26.75 26.73 -17.15
C VAL A 615 -27.52 28.05 -17.12
N ARG A 616 -26.83 29.19 -17.34
CA ARG A 616 -27.50 30.50 -17.33
C ARG A 616 -28.47 30.51 -18.50
N ARG A 617 -29.73 30.17 -18.18
CA ARG A 617 -30.92 30.28 -19.02
C ARG A 617 -30.99 31.75 -19.45
N ARG A 618 -30.62 32.04 -20.69
CA ARG A 618 -30.87 33.33 -21.31
C ARG A 618 -32.11 33.22 -22.18
#